data_AF-A0A919SLB3-F1
#
_entry.id   AF-A0A919SLB3-F1
#
_cell.length_a   1.000
_cell.length_b   1.000
_cell.length_c   1.000
_cell.angle_alpha   90.00
_cell.angle_beta   90.00
_cell.angle_gamma   90.00
#
_symmetry.space_group_name_H-M   'P 1'
#
loop_
_entity.id
_entity.type
_entity.pdbx_description
1 polymer ?
#
loop_
_entity_poly.entity_id
_entity_poly.type
_entity_poly.pdbx_seq_one_letter_code
_entity_poly.pdbx_strand_id
1 'polypeptide(L)'
;MTAVAEWLDTCAGSRCVVHIDPFDPFAAQPGGLSAVQLAGQVAESGSVLVYWYGFDSPVEQAWALAEITQRTSKPLTCLDVLVTDETGQGMNGDLGVGTTPGTGFGVVLANVKERVIANCDQLGRDLIRTYDGKRLPNGQQGGLRFTRRQQVPPL
;
A
#
# COMPACT_ATOMS: atom_id res chain seq x y z
N MET A 1 -1.40 -5.96 -17.11
CA MET A 1 -2.68 -5.78 -16.40
C MET A 1 -3.91 -6.27 -17.18
N THR A 2 -3.89 -6.29 -18.51
CA THR A 2 -5.02 -6.70 -19.36
C THR A 2 -5.66 -8.04 -18.98
N ALA A 3 -4.86 -9.10 -18.78
CA ALA A 3 -5.38 -10.41 -18.39
C ALA A 3 -6.15 -10.41 -17.05
N VAL A 4 -5.74 -9.56 -16.09
CA VAL A 4 -6.46 -9.42 -14.81
C VAL A 4 -7.76 -8.66 -14.99
N ALA A 5 -7.77 -7.62 -15.84
CA ALA A 5 -8.99 -6.88 -16.17
C ALA A 5 -10.03 -7.79 -16.86
N GLU A 6 -9.61 -8.56 -17.85
CA GLU A 6 -10.47 -9.53 -18.54
C GLU A 6 -10.98 -10.62 -17.57
N TRP A 7 -10.14 -11.07 -16.64
CA TRP A 7 -10.55 -12.04 -15.63
C TRP A 7 -11.55 -11.46 -14.62
N LEU A 8 -11.42 -10.19 -14.23
CA LEU A 8 -12.37 -9.53 -13.33
C LEU A 8 -13.80 -9.55 -13.87
N ASP A 9 -13.99 -9.42 -15.18
CA ASP A 9 -15.32 -9.50 -15.80
C ASP A 9 -15.93 -10.91 -15.64
N THR A 10 -15.10 -11.95 -15.61
CA THR A 10 -15.55 -13.33 -15.35
C THR A 10 -15.90 -13.59 -13.89
N CYS A 11 -15.42 -12.74 -12.98
CA CYS A 11 -15.69 -12.82 -11.55
C CYS A 11 -17.03 -12.21 -11.13
N ALA A 12 -17.77 -11.56 -12.05
CA ALA A 12 -19.04 -10.88 -11.73
C ALA A 12 -20.00 -11.79 -10.95
N GLY A 13 -20.29 -11.43 -9.69
CA GLY A 13 -21.15 -12.21 -8.78
C GLY A 13 -20.43 -13.19 -7.84
N SER A 14 -19.10 -13.28 -7.91
CA SER A 14 -18.26 -14.08 -7.00
C SER A 14 -17.21 -13.20 -6.29
N ARG A 15 -16.77 -13.62 -5.10
CA ARG A 15 -15.87 -12.82 -4.26
C ARG A 15 -14.41 -13.11 -4.59
N CYS A 16 -13.90 -12.44 -5.64
CA CYS A 16 -12.52 -12.57 -6.07
C CYS A 16 -11.56 -11.72 -5.23
N VAL A 17 -10.30 -12.15 -5.14
CA VAL A 17 -9.20 -11.43 -4.47
C VAL A 17 -8.12 -11.14 -5.50
N VAL A 18 -7.71 -9.88 -5.60
CA VAL A 18 -6.63 -9.44 -6.49
C VAL A 18 -5.53 -8.78 -5.68
N HIS A 19 -4.34 -9.38 -5.79
CA HIS A 19 -3.11 -8.83 -5.25
C HIS A 19 -2.31 -8.15 -6.38
N ILE A 20 -2.01 -6.87 -6.21
CA ILE A 20 -1.27 -6.06 -7.19
C ILE A 20 0.00 -5.55 -6.54
N ASP A 21 1.14 -5.95 -7.10
CA ASP A 21 2.48 -5.62 -6.61
C ASP A 21 3.35 -5.22 -7.81
N PRO A 22 3.23 -3.96 -8.28
CA PRO A 22 3.85 -3.52 -9.51
C PRO A 22 5.28 -3.00 -9.26
N PHE A 23 6.17 -3.26 -10.20
CA PHE A 23 7.49 -2.60 -10.23
C PHE A 23 7.38 -1.14 -10.71
N ASP A 24 6.62 -0.89 -11.80
CA ASP A 24 6.25 0.45 -12.26
C ASP A 24 4.72 0.61 -12.17
N PRO A 25 4.22 1.37 -11.18
CA PRO A 25 2.79 1.54 -10.94
C PRO A 25 2.01 2.21 -12.06
N PHE A 26 2.67 3.06 -12.85
CA PHE A 26 2.05 3.93 -13.84
C PHE A 26 2.26 3.45 -15.27
N ALA A 27 3.22 2.56 -15.51
CA ALA A 27 3.41 1.92 -16.80
C ALA A 27 2.13 1.19 -17.26
N ALA A 28 1.73 1.48 -18.49
CA ALA A 28 0.65 0.82 -19.19
C ALA A 28 1.11 0.40 -20.59
N GLN A 29 0.68 -0.77 -21.04
CA GLN A 29 0.79 -1.15 -22.45
C GLN A 29 -0.29 -0.41 -23.27
N PRO A 30 -0.10 -0.18 -24.58
CA PRO A 30 -1.13 0.43 -25.42
C PRO A 30 -2.49 -0.28 -25.27
N GLY A 31 -3.53 0.48 -24.93
CA GLY A 31 -4.88 -0.04 -24.69
C GLY A 31 -5.09 -0.80 -23.38
N GLY A 32 -4.04 -0.96 -22.56
CA GLY A 32 -4.08 -1.58 -21.25
C GLY A 32 -4.14 -0.57 -20.11
N LEU A 33 -4.47 -1.07 -18.92
CA LEU A 33 -4.46 -0.29 -17.68
C LEU A 33 -3.07 -0.30 -17.04
N SER A 34 -2.70 0.79 -16.38
CA SER A 34 -1.63 0.78 -15.39
C SER A 34 -2.05 0.02 -14.12
N ALA A 35 -1.11 -0.22 -13.22
CA ALA A 35 -1.40 -0.92 -11.98
C ALA A 35 -2.37 -0.14 -11.08
N VAL A 36 -2.18 1.18 -10.98
CA VAL A 36 -3.06 2.06 -10.19
C VAL A 36 -4.46 2.16 -10.81
N GLN A 37 -4.56 2.12 -12.14
CA GLN A 37 -5.85 2.11 -12.84
C GLN A 37 -6.59 0.78 -12.61
N LEU A 38 -5.88 -0.36 -12.72
CA LEU A 38 -6.46 -1.66 -12.41
C LEU A 38 -6.93 -1.74 -10.96
N ALA A 39 -6.16 -1.20 -10.00
CA ALA A 39 -6.53 -1.19 -8.59
C ALA A 39 -7.87 -0.47 -8.34
N GLY A 40 -8.09 0.68 -8.98
CA GLY A 40 -9.37 1.38 -8.95
C GLY A 40 -10.53 0.53 -9.47
N GLN A 41 -10.34 -0.16 -10.59
CA GLN A 41 -11.36 -1.05 -11.15
C GLN A 41 -11.65 -2.26 -10.26
N VAL A 42 -10.62 -2.89 -9.68
CA VAL A 42 -10.80 -3.99 -8.71
C VAL A 42 -11.64 -3.51 -7.54
N ALA A 43 -11.31 -2.36 -6.96
CA ALA A 43 -12.07 -1.78 -5.85
C ALA A 43 -13.53 -1.55 -6.27
N GLU A 44 -13.76 -0.90 -7.41
CA GLU A 44 -15.10 -0.56 -7.90
C GLU A 44 -15.97 -1.79 -8.15
N SER A 45 -15.38 -2.88 -8.64
CA SER A 45 -16.07 -4.15 -8.91
C SER A 45 -16.65 -4.82 -7.65
N GLY A 46 -16.21 -4.43 -6.45
CA GLY A 46 -16.53 -5.11 -5.20
C GLY A 46 -15.61 -6.29 -4.87
N SER A 47 -14.65 -6.62 -5.74
CA SER A 47 -13.59 -7.60 -5.46
C SER A 47 -12.64 -7.10 -4.39
N VAL A 48 -12.02 -8.01 -3.64
CA VAL A 48 -11.02 -7.66 -2.63
C VAL A 48 -9.76 -7.16 -3.34
N LEU A 49 -9.37 -5.92 -3.05
CA LEU A 49 -8.10 -5.34 -3.48
C LEU A 49 -7.06 -5.49 -2.37
N VAL A 50 -5.88 -5.97 -2.74
CA VAL A 50 -4.64 -5.81 -1.96
C VAL A 50 -3.58 -5.21 -2.88
N TYR A 51 -3.21 -3.96 -2.66
CA TYR A 51 -2.25 -3.24 -3.50
C TYR A 51 -1.01 -2.88 -2.69
N TRP A 52 0.14 -3.44 -3.04
CA TRP A 52 1.43 -3.10 -2.42
C TRP A 52 2.06 -1.88 -3.11
N TYR A 53 2.73 -1.04 -2.31
CA TYR A 53 3.57 0.03 -2.83
C TYR A 53 4.77 0.29 -1.92
N GLY A 54 5.89 0.69 -2.53
CA GLY A 54 7.03 1.31 -1.86
C GLY A 54 7.02 2.83 -2.03
N PHE A 55 7.77 3.52 -1.20
CA PHE A 55 8.08 4.94 -1.35
C PHE A 55 9.46 5.26 -0.79
N ASP A 56 10.18 6.19 -1.42
CA ASP A 56 11.56 6.50 -1.06
C ASP A 56 11.69 7.77 -0.20
N SER A 57 10.61 8.54 -0.07
CA SER A 57 10.56 9.76 0.72
C SER A 57 9.32 9.83 1.61
N PRO A 58 9.41 10.40 2.83
CA PRO A 58 8.26 10.61 3.69
C PRO A 58 7.12 11.41 3.04
N VAL A 59 7.40 12.27 2.06
CA VAL A 59 6.37 13.07 1.38
C VAL A 59 5.48 12.24 0.46
N GLU A 60 5.98 11.08 0.02
CA GLU A 60 5.26 10.13 -0.81
C GLU A 60 4.46 9.12 0.03
N GLN A 61 4.50 9.24 1.36
CA GLN A 61 3.74 8.35 2.23
C GLN A 61 2.25 8.39 1.86
N ALA A 62 1.70 7.21 1.57
CA ALA A 62 0.33 7.03 1.08
C ALA A 62 0.04 7.58 -0.33
N TRP A 63 1.04 7.74 -1.20
CA TRP A 63 0.83 8.13 -2.60
C TRP A 63 -0.16 7.19 -3.31
N ALA A 64 -0.06 5.88 -3.08
CA ALA A 64 -0.94 4.91 -3.72
C ALA A 64 -2.40 5.08 -3.27
N LEU A 65 -2.62 5.42 -1.99
CA LEU A 65 -3.96 5.75 -1.49
C LEU A 65 -4.52 6.97 -2.24
N ALA A 66 -3.73 8.03 -2.40
CA ALA A 66 -4.14 9.24 -3.10
C ALA A 66 -4.47 8.98 -4.59
N GLU A 67 -3.67 8.16 -5.26
CA GLU A 67 -3.89 7.79 -6.66
C GLU A 67 -5.12 6.91 -6.86
N ILE A 68 -5.31 5.88 -6.02
CA ILE A 68 -6.41 4.93 -6.17
C ILE A 68 -7.74 5.59 -5.75
N THR A 69 -7.74 6.48 -4.76
CA THR A 69 -8.95 7.22 -4.34
C THR A 69 -9.57 8.01 -5.48
N GLN A 70 -8.76 8.55 -6.40
CA GLN A 70 -9.26 9.27 -7.58
C GLN A 70 -9.94 8.35 -8.63
N ARG A 71 -9.93 7.03 -8.41
CA ARG A 71 -10.31 6.00 -9.41
C ARG A 71 -11.39 5.07 -8.91
N THR A 72 -11.88 5.26 -7.69
CA THR A 72 -12.97 4.45 -7.12
C THR A 72 -13.85 5.26 -6.20
N SER A 73 -15.14 4.90 -6.16
CA SER A 73 -16.10 5.38 -5.18
C SER A 73 -16.09 4.57 -3.89
N LYS A 74 -15.31 3.48 -3.82
CA LYS A 74 -15.28 2.59 -2.66
C LYS A 74 -14.35 3.11 -1.56
N PRO A 75 -14.70 2.88 -0.28
CA PRO A 75 -13.80 3.17 0.83
C PRO A 75 -12.50 2.37 0.71
N LEU A 76 -11.39 3.04 1.01
CA LEU A 76 -10.05 2.46 1.01
C LEU A 76 -9.45 2.53 2.41
N THR A 77 -8.71 1.48 2.78
CA THR A 77 -7.85 1.49 3.96
C THR A 77 -6.41 1.39 3.51
N CYS A 78 -5.55 2.28 3.98
CA CYS A 78 -4.11 2.24 3.74
C CYS A 78 -3.40 1.94 5.05
N LEU A 79 -2.50 0.98 5.02
CA LEU A 79 -1.64 0.61 6.14
C LEU A 79 -0.20 0.74 5.66
N ASP A 80 0.56 1.66 6.22
CA ASP A 80 1.93 1.90 5.78
C ASP A 80 2.92 1.99 6.94
N VAL A 81 4.16 1.65 6.61
CA VAL A 81 5.30 1.57 7.50
C VAL A 81 6.39 2.46 6.94
N LEU A 82 6.83 3.41 7.75
CA LEU A 82 7.97 4.29 7.47
C LEU A 82 9.17 3.84 8.31
N VAL A 83 10.34 3.70 7.69
CA VAL A 83 11.61 3.58 8.43
C VAL A 83 12.02 4.95 8.94
N THR A 84 12.32 5.06 10.23
CA THR A 84 12.73 6.34 10.85
C THR A 84 14.14 6.27 11.40
N ASP A 85 14.76 7.43 11.55
CA ASP A 85 15.96 7.60 12.37
C ASP A 85 15.61 7.62 13.88
N GLU A 86 16.62 7.84 14.71
CA GLU A 86 16.50 7.94 16.17
C GLU A 86 15.61 9.10 16.66
N THR A 87 15.38 10.12 15.82
CA THR A 87 14.50 11.26 16.12
C THR A 87 13.05 11.00 15.71
N GLY A 88 12.77 9.84 15.11
CA GLY A 88 11.46 9.50 14.55
C GLY A 88 11.17 10.20 13.21
N GLN A 89 12.18 10.81 12.59
CA GLN A 89 12.08 11.48 11.30
C GLN A 89 12.67 10.60 10.19
N GLY A 90 12.51 11.02 8.94
CA GLY A 90 13.12 10.39 7.78
C GLY A 90 13.51 11.46 6.77
N MET A 91 14.43 11.12 5.87
CA MET A 91 14.85 11.97 4.75
C MET A 91 14.62 11.24 3.43
N ASN A 92 14.80 11.90 2.29
CA ASN A 92 14.74 11.20 1.01
C ASN A 92 15.79 10.09 0.99
N GLY A 93 15.36 8.87 0.65
CA GLY A 93 16.20 7.67 0.62
C GLY A 93 16.19 7.00 -0.73
N ASP A 94 16.68 5.76 -0.76
CA ASP A 94 16.69 4.88 -1.93
C ASP A 94 16.11 3.52 -1.50
N LEU A 95 15.04 3.08 -2.16
CA LEU A 95 14.39 1.78 -1.92
C LEU A 95 15.33 0.59 -2.20
N GLY A 96 16.36 0.76 -3.03
CA GLY A 96 17.36 -0.27 -3.36
C GLY A 96 18.27 -0.68 -2.20
N VAL A 97 18.41 0.18 -1.17
CA VAL A 97 19.18 -0.12 0.06
C VAL A 97 18.25 -0.61 1.20
N GLY A 98 16.93 -0.50 0.99
CA GLY A 98 15.89 -1.20 1.75
C GLY A 98 15.66 -0.76 3.20
N THR A 99 16.49 0.13 3.76
CA THR A 99 16.40 0.53 5.18
C THR A 99 16.91 1.94 5.48
N THR A 100 17.03 2.80 4.47
CA THR A 100 17.37 4.21 4.69
C THR A 100 16.22 4.91 5.41
N PRO A 101 16.46 5.60 6.54
CA PRO A 101 15.45 6.44 7.18
C PRO A 101 14.75 7.36 6.19
N GLY A 102 13.43 7.23 6.11
CA GLY A 102 12.54 7.95 5.20
C GLY A 102 11.97 7.13 4.06
N THR A 103 12.54 5.96 3.78
CA THR A 103 11.91 4.95 2.92
C THR A 103 10.79 4.21 3.66
N GLY A 104 9.89 3.59 2.91
CA GLY A 104 8.85 2.76 3.49
C GLY A 104 8.03 2.02 2.46
N PHE A 105 6.98 1.38 2.95
CA PHE A 105 6.04 0.63 2.14
C PHE A 105 4.64 0.72 2.73
N GLY A 106 3.65 0.35 1.94
CA GLY A 106 2.29 0.20 2.44
C GLY A 106 1.46 -0.75 1.61
N VAL A 107 0.25 -1.00 2.11
CA VAL A 107 -0.79 -1.75 1.43
C VAL A 107 -2.08 -0.94 1.42
N VAL A 108 -2.69 -0.81 0.23
CA VAL A 108 -4.05 -0.27 0.08
C VAL A 108 -5.02 -1.43 -0.08
N LEU A 109 -6.09 -1.41 0.72
CA LEU A 109 -7.10 -2.43 0.82
C LEU A 109 -8.47 -1.87 0.43
N ALA A 110 -9.24 -2.64 -0.35
CA ALA A 110 -10.65 -2.37 -0.64
C ALA A 110 -11.49 -3.64 -0.47
N ASN A 111 -12.75 -3.47 -0.07
CA ASN A 111 -13.74 -4.57 0.09
C ASN A 111 -13.32 -5.68 1.08
N VAL A 112 -12.42 -5.36 2.00
CA VAL A 112 -11.92 -6.23 3.06
C VAL A 112 -12.82 -6.15 4.30
N LYS A 113 -12.99 -7.27 5.02
CA LYS A 113 -13.74 -7.30 6.29
C LYS A 113 -12.96 -6.60 7.41
N GLU A 114 -13.65 -5.89 8.31
CA GLU A 114 -12.99 -5.17 9.44
C GLU A 114 -12.09 -6.07 10.29
N ARG A 115 -12.45 -7.35 10.49
CA ARG A 115 -11.60 -8.30 11.22
C ARG A 115 -10.21 -8.47 10.58
N VAL A 116 -10.13 -8.45 9.25
CA VAL A 116 -8.85 -8.56 8.55
C VAL A 116 -8.05 -7.27 8.71
N ILE A 117 -8.70 -6.10 8.61
CA ILE A 117 -8.06 -4.81 8.86
C ILE A 117 -7.49 -4.75 10.29
N ALA A 118 -8.27 -5.17 11.29
CA ALA A 118 -7.83 -5.24 12.69
C ALA A 118 -6.63 -6.18 12.90
N ASN A 119 -6.58 -7.32 12.18
CA ASN A 119 -5.42 -8.20 12.20
C ASN A 119 -4.18 -7.54 11.58
N CYS A 120 -4.33 -6.81 10.47
CA CYS A 120 -3.23 -6.08 9.86
C CYS A 120 -2.72 -4.93 10.75
N ASP A 121 -3.63 -4.25 11.45
CA ASP A 121 -3.28 -3.25 12.46
C ASP A 121 -2.46 -3.85 13.60
N GLN A 122 -2.84 -5.04 14.06
CA GLN A 122 -2.08 -5.75 15.08
C GLN A 122 -0.69 -6.14 14.57
N LEU A 123 -0.61 -6.67 13.35
CA LEU A 123 0.66 -6.99 12.71
C LEU A 123 1.58 -5.77 12.58
N GLY A 124 1.05 -4.61 12.17
CA GLY A 124 1.82 -3.37 12.08
C GLY A 124 2.40 -2.92 13.42
N ARG A 125 1.61 -3.02 14.50
CA ARG A 125 2.10 -2.73 15.87
C ARG A 125 3.14 -3.74 16.33
N ASP A 126 2.96 -5.02 16.02
CA ASP A 126 3.89 -6.09 16.38
C ASP A 126 5.23 -5.93 15.65
N LEU A 127 5.18 -5.47 14.40
CA LEU A 127 6.36 -5.15 13.61
C LEU A 127 7.16 -4.01 14.26
N ILE A 128 6.51 -2.91 14.66
CA ILE A 128 7.18 -1.81 15.39
C ILE A 128 7.86 -2.34 16.65
N ARG A 129 7.13 -3.10 17.47
CA ARG A 129 7.67 -3.67 18.73
C ARG A 129 8.86 -4.60 18.51
N THR A 130 8.86 -5.34 17.40
CA THR A 130 9.96 -6.24 17.03
C THR A 130 11.22 -5.47 16.64
N TYR A 131 11.04 -4.31 16.01
CA TYR A 131 12.13 -3.42 15.60
C TYR A 131 12.62 -2.49 16.71
N ASP A 132 11.90 -2.37 17.82
CA ASP A 132 12.29 -1.52 18.93
C ASP A 132 13.66 -1.90 19.50
N GLY A 133 14.53 -0.89 19.66
CA GLY A 133 15.92 -1.05 20.08
C GLY A 133 16.83 -1.83 19.12
N LYS A 134 16.37 -2.17 17.90
CA LYS A 134 17.21 -2.81 16.87
C LYS A 134 18.00 -1.76 16.08
N ARG A 135 19.16 -2.17 15.57
CA ARG A 135 19.91 -1.35 14.60
C ARG A 135 19.40 -1.60 13.21
N LEU A 136 19.32 -0.54 12.41
CA LEU A 136 19.14 -0.65 10.97
C LEU A 136 20.37 -1.34 10.34
N PRO A 137 20.25 -1.92 9.14
CA PRO A 137 21.37 -2.53 8.40
C PRO A 137 22.60 -1.62 8.23
N ASN A 138 22.42 -0.30 8.21
CA ASN A 138 23.51 0.66 8.16
C ASN A 138 24.21 0.89 9.53
N GLY A 139 23.78 0.17 10.57
CA GLY A 139 24.32 0.25 11.93
C GLY A 139 23.74 1.37 12.79
N GLN A 140 22.93 2.28 12.24
CA GLN A 140 22.32 3.38 12.99
C GLN A 140 21.18 2.91 13.90
N GLN A 141 20.92 3.69 14.95
CA GLN A 141 19.65 3.57 15.67
C GLN A 141 18.54 4.15 14.81
N GLY A 142 17.41 3.47 14.80
CA GLY A 142 16.24 3.84 14.03
C GLY A 142 15.07 2.98 14.43
N GLY A 143 13.94 3.17 13.77
CA GLY A 143 12.71 2.49 14.11
C GLY A 143 11.77 2.36 12.94
N LEU A 144 10.57 1.90 13.24
CA LEU A 144 9.47 1.84 12.30
C LEU A 144 8.31 2.67 12.85
N ARG A 145 7.64 3.41 11.97
CA ARG A 145 6.38 4.09 12.25
C ARG A 145 5.27 3.49 11.39
N PHE A 146 4.31 2.86 12.04
CA PHE A 146 3.09 2.36 11.40
C PHE A 146 2.02 3.45 11.38
N THR A 147 1.32 3.59 10.26
CA THR A 147 0.17 4.49 10.13
C THR A 147 -0.97 3.77 9.42
N ARG A 148 -2.16 3.83 10.03
CA ARG A 148 -3.43 3.49 9.37
C ARG A 148 -4.10 4.77 8.89
N ARG A 149 -4.51 4.78 7.63
CA ARG A 149 -5.35 5.82 7.03
C ARG A 149 -6.61 5.18 6.47
N GLN A 150 -7.72 5.89 6.56
CA GLN A 150 -8.96 5.49 5.92
C GLN A 150 -9.46 6.65 5.07
N GLN A 151 -9.78 6.36 3.82
CA GLN A 151 -10.33 7.33 2.89
C GLN A 151 -11.73 6.87 2.50
N VAL A 152 -12.71 7.74 2.75
CA VAL A 152 -14.08 7.58 2.27
C VAL A 152 -14.25 8.62 1.16
N PRO A 153 -14.54 8.21 -0.08
CA PRO A 153 -14.79 9.15 -1.17
C PRO A 153 -15.93 10.11 -0.81
N PRO A 154 -15.88 11.39 -1.23
CA PRO A 154 -16.99 12.31 -1.02
C PRO A 154 -18.25 11.76 -1.68
N LEU A 155 -19.39 11.92 -0.98
CA LEU A 155 -20.73 11.54 -1.43
C LEU A 155 -21.14 12.26 -2.72
#